data_AF-A0A8T3LFL4-F1
#
_entry.id   AF-A0A8T3LFL4-F1
#
_cell.length_a   1.000
_cell.length_b   1.000
_cell.length_c   1.000
_cell.angle_alpha   90.00
_cell.angle_beta   90.00
_cell.angle_gamma   90.00
#
_symmetry.space_group_name_H-M   'P 1'
#
loop_
_entity.id
_entity.type
_entity.pdbx_description
1 polymer ?
#
loop_
_entity_poly.entity_id
_entity_poly.type
_entity_poly.pdbx_seq_one_letter_code
_entity_poly.pdbx_strand_id
1 'polypeptide(L)'
;GGVESMSRAPFVMGKATSAFSRQAEMFDTTIGWRFVNPLMAQQFGTDSMPETAENVAELLKISREDQDSFALRSQQRTAKAQSSGILAEEIVPVVLKNKKGVVTEIQHDE
;
A
#
# COMPACT_ATOMS: atom_id res chain seq x y z
N GLY A 1 16.19 -6.10 5.24
CA GLY A 1 15.18 -6.64 4.29
C GLY A 1 13.78 -6.35 4.82
N GLY A 2 12.76 -6.69 4.03
CA GLY A 2 11.34 -6.55 4.37
C GLY A 2 10.49 -7.31 3.36
N VAL A 3 9.23 -7.62 3.69
CA VAL A 3 8.26 -8.29 2.80
C VAL A 3 6.87 -7.74 3.09
N GLU A 4 6.04 -7.61 2.06
CA GLU A 4 4.65 -7.15 2.17
C GLU A 4 3.78 -7.88 1.14
N SER A 5 2.52 -8.16 1.47
CA SER A 5 1.56 -8.77 0.54
C SER A 5 0.18 -8.17 0.75
N MET A 6 0.01 -6.92 0.32
CA MET A 6 -1.23 -6.16 0.49
C MET A 6 -2.43 -6.89 -0.13
N SER A 7 -2.26 -7.50 -1.31
CA SER A 7 -3.32 -8.28 -1.99
C SER A 7 -3.84 -9.48 -1.17
N ARG A 8 -3.10 -9.91 -0.14
CA ARG A 8 -3.44 -11.04 0.73
C ARG A 8 -3.64 -10.61 2.18
N ALA A 9 -3.72 -9.31 2.46
CA ALA A 9 -3.97 -8.81 3.80
C ALA A 9 -5.32 -9.34 4.31
N PRO A 10 -5.38 -9.93 5.52
CA PRO A 10 -6.61 -10.50 6.04
C PRO A 10 -7.56 -9.42 6.59
N PHE A 11 -8.80 -9.80 6.85
CA PHE A 11 -9.65 -9.05 7.78
C PHE A 11 -9.32 -9.43 9.23
N VAL A 12 -9.54 -8.49 10.15
CA VAL A 12 -9.35 -8.69 11.59
C VAL A 12 -10.60 -8.29 12.36
N MET A 13 -10.91 -9.03 13.43
CA MET A 13 -12.05 -8.77 14.32
C MET A 13 -11.57 -8.72 15.76
N GLY A 14 -12.05 -7.72 16.51
CA GLY A 14 -11.79 -7.63 17.95
C GLY A 14 -12.45 -8.76 18.72
N LYS A 15 -11.87 -9.17 19.85
CA LYS A 15 -12.54 -10.13 20.74
C LYS A 15 -13.79 -9.50 21.36
N ALA A 16 -14.80 -10.32 21.65
CA ALA A 16 -15.94 -9.89 22.44
C ALA A 16 -15.48 -9.41 23.83
N THR A 17 -16.01 -8.29 24.29
CA THR A 17 -15.70 -7.71 25.61
C THR A 17 -16.62 -8.24 26.72
N SER A 18 -17.72 -8.91 26.37
CA SER A 18 -18.68 -9.53 27.29
C SER A 18 -19.33 -10.77 26.67
N ALA A 19 -19.85 -11.65 27.54
CA ALA A 19 -20.62 -12.82 27.09
C ALA A 19 -21.88 -12.37 26.33
N PHE A 20 -22.19 -13.08 25.23
CA PHE A 20 -23.32 -12.77 24.34
C PHE A 20 -23.29 -11.35 23.74
N SER A 21 -22.09 -10.75 23.60
CA SER A 21 -21.93 -9.47 22.90
C SER A 21 -22.50 -9.53 21.48
N ARG A 22 -23.19 -8.46 21.08
CA ARG A 22 -23.74 -8.28 19.74
C ARG A 22 -22.92 -7.34 18.86
N GLN A 23 -21.83 -6.79 19.40
CA GLN A 23 -20.92 -5.94 18.66
C GLN A 23 -19.86 -6.80 17.97
N ALA A 24 -19.94 -6.91 16.65
CA ALA A 24 -18.95 -7.59 15.82
C ALA A 24 -18.61 -6.67 14.65
N GLU A 25 -17.35 -6.26 14.58
CA GLU A 25 -16.83 -5.37 13.54
C GLU A 25 -15.56 -6.00 12.95
N MET A 26 -15.49 -6.00 11.62
CA MET A 26 -14.35 -6.50 10.87
C MET A 26 -13.65 -5.33 10.20
N PHE A 27 -12.33 -5.32 10.27
CA PHE A 27 -11.50 -4.29 9.65
C PHE A 27 -10.63 -4.92 8.57
N ASP A 28 -10.52 -4.23 7.45
CA ASP A 28 -9.53 -4.54 6.42
C ASP A 28 -8.12 -4.18 6.95
N THR A 29 -7.13 -5.03 6.71
CA THR A 29 -5.74 -4.75 7.05
C THR A 29 -4.87 -4.33 5.88
N THR A 30 -5.43 -4.29 4.66
CA THR A 30 -4.75 -3.91 3.41
C THR A 30 -3.99 -2.59 3.58
N ILE A 31 -4.63 -1.55 4.11
CA ILE A 31 -3.99 -0.28 4.42
C ILE A 31 -4.85 0.56 5.37
N GLY A 32 -4.24 1.54 6.04
CA GLY A 32 -4.94 2.57 6.79
C GLY A 32 -5.28 2.22 8.24
N TRP A 33 -5.96 3.17 8.89
CA TRP A 33 -6.33 3.10 10.30
C TRP A 33 -7.39 2.03 10.56
N ARG A 34 -7.22 1.30 11.66
CA ARG A 34 -8.16 0.29 12.19
C ARG A 34 -7.98 0.18 13.69
N PHE A 35 -9.03 -0.22 14.42
CA PHE A 35 -9.02 -0.19 15.89
C PHE A 35 -8.53 1.16 16.45
N VAL A 36 -9.06 2.25 15.90
CA VAL A 36 -8.62 3.61 16.25
C VAL A 36 -8.80 3.86 17.74
N ASN A 37 -7.72 4.32 18.38
CA ASN A 37 -7.79 4.79 19.77
C ASN A 37 -8.44 6.18 19.81
N PRO A 38 -9.51 6.40 20.59
CA PRO A 38 -10.15 7.72 20.71
C PRO A 38 -9.20 8.85 21.12
N LEU A 39 -8.21 8.57 21.98
CA LEU A 39 -7.22 9.55 22.40
C LEU A 39 -6.26 9.92 21.26
N MET A 40 -5.94 8.97 20.37
CA MET A 40 -5.13 9.24 19.18
C MET A 40 -5.88 10.19 18.25
N ALA A 41 -7.14 9.87 17.94
CA ALA A 41 -7.97 10.70 17.09
C ALA A 41 -8.16 12.12 17.64
N GLN A 42 -8.34 12.26 18.96
CA GLN A 42 -8.53 13.57 19.59
C GLN A 42 -7.25 14.42 19.62
N GLN A 43 -6.09 13.81 19.88
CA GLN A 43 -4.83 14.56 20.08
C GLN A 43 -4.07 14.83 18.79
N PHE A 44 -4.13 13.90 17.84
CA PHE A 44 -3.26 13.91 16.66
C PHE A 44 -4.02 13.70 15.34
N GLY A 45 -5.33 13.43 15.40
CA GLY A 45 -6.12 13.04 14.23
C GLY A 45 -5.89 11.58 13.84
N THR A 46 -6.65 11.15 12.84
CA THR A 46 -6.47 9.85 12.16
C THR A 46 -6.64 10.02 10.67
N ASP A 47 -6.05 11.08 10.15
CA ASP A 47 -6.02 11.37 8.72
C ASP A 47 -5.40 10.17 7.99
N SER A 48 -6.05 9.79 6.90
CA SER A 48 -5.53 8.81 5.96
C SER A 48 -4.28 9.35 5.27
N MET A 49 -3.49 8.44 4.68
CA MET A 49 -2.28 8.85 3.94
C MET A 49 -2.58 9.85 2.81
N PRO A 50 -3.66 9.70 2.00
CA PRO A 50 -4.04 10.73 1.02
C PRO A 50 -4.39 12.08 1.65
N GLU A 51 -5.12 12.11 2.77
CA GLU A 51 -5.43 13.38 3.46
C GLU A 51 -4.16 14.06 3.96
N THR A 52 -3.21 13.32 4.52
CA THR A 52 -1.92 13.90 4.92
C THR A 52 -1.11 14.41 3.73
N ALA A 53 -1.22 13.77 2.56
CA ALA A 53 -0.57 14.26 1.34
C ALA A 53 -1.17 15.58 0.86
N GLU A 54 -2.50 15.74 0.94
CA GLU A 54 -3.18 17.02 0.66
C GLU A 54 -2.80 18.09 1.69
N ASN A 55 -2.72 17.75 2.98
CA ASN A 55 -2.25 18.68 4.02
C ASN A 55 -0.84 19.21 3.70
N VAL A 56 0.06 18.34 3.24
CA VAL A 56 1.42 18.72 2.81
C VAL A 56 1.37 19.57 1.54
N ALA A 57 0.55 19.19 0.56
CA ALA A 57 0.41 19.93 -0.69
C ALA A 57 -0.11 21.36 -0.45
N GLU A 58 -1.10 21.52 0.43
CA GLU A 58 -1.63 22.82 0.82
C GLU A 58 -0.58 23.65 1.58
N LEU A 59 0.04 23.05 2.60
CA LEU A 59 1.04 23.73 3.45
C LEU A 59 2.24 24.24 2.64
N LEU A 60 2.72 23.44 1.69
CA LEU A 60 3.88 23.74 0.88
C LEU A 60 3.53 24.34 -0.50
N LYS A 61 2.24 24.54 -0.78
CA LYS A 61 1.70 25.07 -2.04
C LYS A 61 2.16 24.26 -3.27
N ILE A 62 2.13 22.94 -3.17
CA ILE A 62 2.50 22.03 -4.25
C ILE A 62 1.31 21.90 -5.21
N SER A 63 1.44 22.49 -6.39
CA SER A 63 0.39 22.50 -7.41
C SER A 63 0.06 21.10 -7.92
N ARG A 64 -1.17 20.90 -8.41
CA ARG A 64 -1.58 19.64 -9.04
C ARG A 64 -0.72 19.34 -10.28
N GLU A 65 -0.41 20.37 -11.07
CA GLU A 65 0.40 20.29 -12.27
C GLU A 65 1.82 19.80 -11.96
N ASP A 66 2.42 20.24 -10.84
CA ASP A 66 3.74 19.79 -10.40
C ASP A 66 3.70 18.33 -9.90
N GLN A 67 2.65 17.95 -9.17
CA GLN A 67 2.42 16.56 -8.73
C GLN A 67 2.32 15.61 -9.93
N ASP A 68 1.48 15.95 -10.91
CA ASP A 68 1.28 15.15 -12.12
C ASP A 68 2.57 15.08 -12.96
N SER A 69 3.28 16.21 -13.08
CA SER A 69 4.56 16.26 -13.80
C SER A 69 5.62 15.40 -13.11
N PHE A 70 5.62 15.33 -11.78
CA PHE A 70 6.50 14.44 -11.03
C PHE A 70 6.14 12.97 -11.27
N ALA A 71 4.85 12.61 -11.17
CA ALA A 71 4.37 11.26 -11.41
C ALA A 71 4.74 10.78 -12.83
N LEU A 72 4.53 11.62 -13.86
CA LEU A 72 4.88 11.31 -15.24
C LEU A 72 6.39 11.04 -15.40
N ARG A 73 7.23 11.90 -14.82
CA ARG A 73 8.69 11.72 -14.87
C ARG A 73 9.13 10.44 -14.17
N SER A 74 8.49 10.08 -13.06
CA SER A 74 8.75 8.83 -12.35
C SER A 74 8.48 7.63 -13.26
N GLN A 75 7.29 7.58 -13.87
CA GLN A 75 6.91 6.50 -14.79
C GLN A 75 7.83 6.41 -16.01
N GLN A 76 8.20 7.54 -16.62
CA GLN A 76 9.15 7.58 -17.73
C GLN A 76 10.53 7.03 -17.35
N ARG A 77 11.01 7.34 -16.13
CA ARG A 77 12.30 6.84 -15.62
C ARG A 77 12.23 5.34 -15.36
N THR A 78 11.16 4.85 -14.74
CA THR A 78 10.95 3.41 -14.52
C THR A 78 10.93 2.64 -15.83
N ALA A 79 10.17 3.10 -16.84
CA ALA A 79 10.11 2.47 -18.15
C ALA A 79 11.50 2.39 -18.81
N LYS A 80 12.31 3.45 -18.71
CA LYS A 80 13.69 3.47 -19.21
C LYS A 80 14.61 2.51 -18.42
N ALA A 81 14.46 2.45 -17.10
CA ALA A 81 15.26 1.55 -16.25
C ALA A 81 14.95 0.07 -16.54
N GLN A 82 13.66 -0.26 -16.71
CA GLN A 82 13.22 -1.58 -17.17
C GLN A 82 13.79 -1.91 -18.55
N SER A 83 13.65 -1.01 -19.53
CA SER A 83 14.12 -1.26 -20.91
C SER A 83 15.64 -1.36 -21.04
N SER A 84 16.39 -0.72 -20.12
CA SER A 84 17.86 -0.79 -20.08
C SER A 84 18.39 -2.00 -19.29
N GLY A 85 17.51 -2.76 -18.61
CA GLY A 85 17.88 -3.96 -17.87
C GLY A 85 18.46 -3.72 -16.48
N ILE A 86 18.64 -2.46 -16.04
CA ILE A 86 19.22 -2.13 -14.73
C ILE A 86 18.41 -2.76 -13.59
N LEU A 87 17.07 -2.71 -13.66
CA LEU A 87 16.25 -3.31 -12.61
C LEU A 87 16.38 -4.84 -12.57
N ALA A 88 16.70 -5.49 -13.68
CA ALA A 88 16.90 -6.95 -13.72
C ALA A 88 18.19 -7.39 -13.01
N GLU A 89 19.13 -6.47 -12.74
CA GLU A 89 20.32 -6.75 -11.95
C GLU A 89 20.00 -6.89 -10.45
N GLU A 90 18.90 -6.28 -9.99
CA GLU A 90 18.48 -6.26 -8.59
C GLU A 90 17.29 -7.21 -8.32
N ILE A 91 16.49 -7.52 -9.33
CA ILE A 91 15.29 -8.37 -9.21
C ILE A 91 15.67 -9.85 -9.28
N VAL A 92 15.30 -10.60 -8.25
CA VAL A 92 15.32 -12.07 -8.27
C VAL A 92 13.93 -12.57 -8.72
N PRO A 93 13.83 -13.38 -9.81
CA PRO A 93 12.56 -13.90 -10.30
C PRO A 93 11.73 -14.66 -9.27
N VAL A 94 10.41 -14.44 -9.27
CA VAL A 94 9.45 -15.24 -8.50
C VAL A 94 8.80 -16.27 -9.41
N VAL A 95 8.96 -17.56 -9.08
CA VAL A 95 8.45 -18.67 -9.86
C VAL A 95 7.04 -19.05 -9.39
N LEU A 96 6.05 -18.91 -10.27
CA LEU A 96 4.66 -19.29 -10.02
C LEU A 96 4.33 -20.58 -10.77
N LYS A 97 3.77 -21.56 -10.05
CA LYS A 97 3.23 -22.79 -10.63
C LYS A 97 1.72 -22.75 -10.57
N ASN A 98 1.07 -22.78 -11.72
CA ASN A 98 -0.38 -22.87 -11.75
C ASN A 98 -0.86 -24.32 -11.50
N LYS A 99 -2.18 -24.50 -11.30
CA LYS A 99 -2.79 -25.82 -11.04
C LYS A 99 -2.55 -26.86 -12.14
N LYS A 100 -2.23 -26.42 -13.37
CA LYS A 100 -1.94 -27.30 -14.53
C LYS A 100 -0.45 -27.61 -14.66
N GLY A 101 0.39 -27.15 -13.73
CA GLY A 101 1.85 -27.36 -13.74
C GLY A 101 2.62 -26.42 -14.66
N VAL A 102 1.98 -25.43 -15.29
CA VAL A 102 2.69 -24.41 -16.07
C VAL A 102 3.45 -23.51 -15.11
N VAL A 103 4.73 -23.34 -15.40
CA VAL A 103 5.66 -22.50 -14.65
C VAL A 103 5.77 -21.14 -15.34
N THR A 104 5.52 -20.07 -14.60
CA THR A 104 5.74 -18.69 -15.06
C THR A 104 6.74 -18.04 -14.13
N GLU A 105 7.75 -17.39 -14.69
CA GLU A 105 8.66 -16.56 -13.92
C GLU A 105 8.21 -15.10 -13.99
N ILE A 106 7.99 -14.49 -12.83
CA ILE A 106 7.70 -13.07 -12.70
C ILE A 106 9.03 -12.37 -12.45
N GLN A 107 9.50 -11.62 -13.45
CA GLN A 107 10.82 -10.97 -13.46
C GLN A 107 10.74 -9.44 -13.59
N HIS A 108 9.54 -8.91 -13.82
CA HIS A 108 9.29 -7.48 -13.94
C HIS A 108 8.38 -7.04 -12.80
N ASP A 109 8.77 -5.96 -12.15
CA ASP A 109 7.95 -5.25 -11.17
C ASP A 109 6.93 -4.33 -11.90
N GLU A 110 5.81 -4.03 -11.24
CA GLU A 110 4.69 -3.22 -11.77
C GLU A 110 4.96 -1.71 -11.75
#